data_AF-A0A969GDU0-F1
#
_entry.id   AF-A0A969GDU0-F1
#
_cell.length_a   1.000
_cell.length_b   1.000
_cell.length_c   1.000
_cell.angle_alpha   90.00
_cell.angle_beta   90.00
_cell.angle_gamma   90.00
#
_symmetry.space_group_name_H-M   'P 1'
#
loop_
_entity.id
_entity.type
_entity.pdbx_description
1 polymer ?
#
loop_
_entity_poly.entity_id
_entity_poly.type
_entity_poly.pdbx_seq_one_letter_code
_entity_poly.pdbx_strand_id
1 'polypeptide(L)' 'MQTKSLNDRELVRSYLSGNERAFEELLSRHKSKIYTSIYLFVKEKSLAEDIFQDTFIKIIDTLRKGKYNEEGKF' A
#
# COMPACT_ATOMS: atom_id res chain seq x y z
N MET A 1 -4.95 19.29 5.00
CA MET A 1 -5.88 18.43 4.24
C MET A 1 -6.07 17.14 5.03
N GLN A 2 -7.32 16.76 5.30
CA GLN A 2 -7.68 15.66 6.19
C GLN A 2 -7.74 14.35 5.37
N THR A 3 -6.64 13.60 5.29
CA THR A 3 -6.53 12.39 4.45
C THR A 3 -7.36 11.21 4.96
N LYS A 4 -7.75 11.21 6.25
CA LYS A 4 -8.54 10.12 6.88
C LYS A 4 -9.92 9.89 6.27
N SER A 5 -10.54 10.89 5.65
CA SER A 5 -11.90 10.77 5.08
C SER A 5 -11.90 10.34 3.61
N LEU A 6 -10.73 10.30 2.95
CA LEU A 6 -10.61 9.91 1.55
C LEU A 6 -10.72 8.40 1.41
N ASN A 7 -11.38 7.93 0.35
CA ASN A 7 -11.33 6.52 -0.03
C ASN A 7 -9.99 6.18 -0.69
N ASP A 8 -9.70 4.89 -0.86
CA ASP A 8 -8.38 4.45 -1.33
C ASP A 8 -8.04 4.96 -2.73
N ARG A 9 -9.03 5.11 -3.63
CA ARG A 9 -8.82 5.70 -4.95
C ARG A 9 -8.42 7.17 -4.86
N GLU A 10 -9.07 7.93 -3.99
CA GLU A 10 -8.75 9.34 -3.76
C GLU A 10 -7.37 9.50 -3.10
N LEU A 11 -7.00 8.60 -2.19
CA LEU A 11 -5.67 8.61 -1.60
C LEU A 11 -4.59 8.31 -2.65
N VAL A 12 -4.83 7.36 -3.55
CA VAL A 12 -3.88 7.06 -4.65
C VAL A 12 -3.73 8.29 -5.55
N ARG A 13 -4.83 8.91 -5.98
CA ARG A 13 -4.78 10.14 -6.81
C ARG A 13 -4.07 11.29 -6.08
N SER A 14 -4.34 11.46 -4.78
CA SER A 14 -3.67 12.47 -3.96
C SER A 14 -2.17 12.21 -3.86
N TYR A 15 -1.76 10.96 -3.68
CA TYR A 15 -0.36 10.57 -3.67
C TYR A 15 0.33 10.84 -5.01
N LEU A 16 -0.30 10.46 -6.13
CA LEU A 16 0.20 10.73 -7.48
C LEU A 16 0.32 12.24 -7.77
N SER A 17 -0.48 13.06 -7.09
CA SER A 17 -0.42 14.52 -7.16
C SER A 17 0.64 15.14 -6.23
N GLY A 18 1.47 14.32 -5.57
CA GLY A 18 2.57 14.74 -4.69
C GLY A 18 2.26 14.76 -3.20
N ASN A 19 1.08 14.29 -2.75
CA ASN A 19 0.75 14.26 -1.33
C ASN A 19 1.24 12.96 -0.67
N GLU A 20 2.44 12.98 -0.09
CA GLU A 20 3.04 11.82 0.58
C GLU A 20 2.20 11.28 1.75
N ARG A 21 1.45 12.15 2.44
CA ARG A 21 0.57 11.74 3.56
C ARG A 21 -0.58 10.84 3.11
N ALA A 22 -0.98 10.93 1.84
CA ALA A 22 -2.02 10.06 1.30
C ALA A 22 -1.54 8.61 1.20
N PHE A 23 -0.24 8.42 0.92
CA PHE A 23 0.36 7.10 0.89
C PHE A 23 0.55 6.50 2.29
N GLU A 24 0.94 7.31 3.28
CA GLU A 24 1.01 6.88 4.68
C GLU A 24 -0.35 6.35 5.18
N GLU A 25 -1.43 7.04 4.82
CA GLU A 25 -2.79 6.61 5.16
C GLU A 25 -3.18 5.31 4.45
N LEU A 26 -2.88 5.16 3.15
CA LEU A 26 -3.08 3.90 2.41
C LEU A 26 -2.33 2.75 3.05
N LEU A 27 -1.05 2.96 3.37
CA LEU A 27 -0.23 1.94 4.01
C LEU A 27 -0.83 1.56 5.37
N SER A 28 -1.15 2.55 6.20
CA SER A 28 -1.69 2.32 7.55
C SER A 28 -2.95 1.45 7.50
N ARG A 29 -3.84 1.69 6.53
CA ARG A 29 -5.08 0.91 6.33
C ARG A 29 -4.84 -0.54 5.93
N HIS A 30 -3.85 -0.79 5.08
CA HIS A 30 -3.62 -2.11 4.47
C HIS A 30 -2.53 -2.94 5.14
N LYS A 31 -1.62 -2.32 5.90
CA LYS A 31 -0.47 -2.96 6.56
C LYS A 31 -0.85 -4.25 7.28
N SER A 32 -1.83 -4.16 8.17
CA SER A 32 -2.25 -5.30 9.01
C SER A 32 -2.80 -6.46 8.18
N LYS A 33 -3.65 -6.16 7.18
CA LYS A 33 -4.24 -7.16 6.29
C LYS A 33 -3.17 -7.86 5.44
N ILE A 34 -2.30 -7.08 4.79
CA ILE A 34 -1.23 -7.62 3.93
C ILE A 34 -0.28 -8.50 4.75
N TYR A 35 0.19 -8.00 5.89
CA TYR A 35 1.09 -8.76 6.76
C TYR A 35 0.43 -10.04 7.26
N THR A 36 -0.83 -9.97 7.70
CA THR A 36 -1.59 -11.15 8.15
C THR A 36 -1.71 -12.17 7.03
N SER A 37 -2.05 -11.75 5.81
CA SER A 37 -2.13 -12.65 4.65
C SER A 37 -0.79 -13.34 4.40
N ILE A 38 0.32 -12.60 4.34
CA ILE A 38 1.67 -13.16 4.14
C ILE A 38 1.98 -14.17 5.25
N TYR A 39 1.80 -13.79 6.52
CA TYR A 39 2.04 -14.65 7.66
C TYR A 39 1.21 -15.94 7.63
N LEU A 40 -0.04 -15.87 7.15
CA LEU A 40 -0.88 -17.06 7.01
C LEU A 40 -0.35 -18.06 5.98
N PHE A 41 0.40 -17.61 4.97
CA PHE A 41 1.05 -18.50 3.99
C PHE A 41 2.39 -19.06 4.49
N VAL A 42 3.24 -18.22 5.08
CA VAL A 42 4.61 -18.64 5.43
C VAL A 42 4.75 -19.19 6.84
N LYS A 43 3.83 -18.84 7.76
CA LYS A 43 3.81 -19.28 9.17
C LYS A 43 5.11 -19.04 9.96
N GLU A 44 5.96 -18.13 9.48
CA GLU A 44 7.21 -17.74 10.12
C GLU A 44 7.30 -16.21 10.11
N LYS A 45 7.67 -15.63 11.25
CA LYS A 45 7.57 -14.19 11.47
C LYS A 45 8.63 -13.44 10.66
N SER A 46 9.88 -13.90 10.70
CA SER A 46 11.03 -13.22 10.07
C SER A 46 10.86 -13.18 8.55
N LEU A 47 10.45 -14.29 7.95
CA LEU A 47 10.15 -14.42 6.53
C LEU A 47 8.91 -13.61 6.13
N ALA A 48 7.89 -13.55 6.98
CA ALA A 48 6.74 -12.69 6.73
C ALA A 48 7.13 -11.20 6.76
N GLU A 49 8.02 -10.80 7.67
CA GLU A 49 8.56 -9.44 7.73
C GLU A 49 9.37 -9.11 6.47
N ASP A 50 10.24 -10.02 6.02
CA ASP A 50 11.06 -9.85 4.81
C ASP A 50 10.18 -9.69 3.55
N ILE A 51 9.23 -10.61 3.36
CA ILE A 51 8.30 -10.56 2.22
C ILE A 51 7.42 -9.31 2.29
N PHE A 52 7.00 -8.90 3.49
CA PHE A 52 6.21 -7.69 3.67
C PHE A 52 6.99 -6.44 3.27
N GLN A 53 8.27 -6.34 3.67
CA GLN A 53 9.13 -5.21 3.28
C GLN A 53 9.34 -5.15 1.76
N ASP A 54 9.66 -6.27 1.12
CA ASP A 54 9.83 -6.36 -0.34
C ASP A 54 8.55 -6.00 -1.10
N THR A 55 7.41 -6.50 -0.61
CA THR A 55 6.09 -6.19 -1.17
C THR A 55 5.82 -4.69 -1.06
N PHE A 56 6.16 -4.10 0.08
CA PHE A 56 5.92 -2.70 0.34
C PHE A 56 6.76 -1.78 -0.56
N ILE A 57 8.05 -2.10 -0.76
CA ILE A 57 8.92 -1.38 -1.69
C ILE A 57 8.35 -1.46 -3.12
N LYS A 58 7.87 -2.62 -3.56
CA LYS A 58 7.25 -2.78 -4.88
C LYS A 58 5.98 -1.96 -5.06
N ILE A 59 5.15 -1.85 -4.02
CA ILE A 59 3.92 -1.02 -4.04
C ILE A 59 4.31 0.45 -4.23
N ILE A 60 5.28 0.95 -3.45
CA ILE A 60 5.78 2.34 -3.58
C ILE A 60 6.29 2.59 -5.00
N ASP A 61 7.16 1.71 -5.49
CA ASP A 61 7.77 1.83 -6.81
C ASP A 61 6.71 1.82 -7.93
N THR A 62 5.71 0.96 -7.82
CA THR A 62 4.60 0.86 -8.79
C THR A 62 3.75 2.13 -8.82
N LEU A 63 3.40 2.65 -7.64
CA LEU A 63 2.63 3.89 -7.53
C LEU A 63 3.43 5.10 -8.04
N ARG A 64 4.70 5.24 -7.65
CA ARG A 64 5.57 6.36 -8.09
C ARG A 64 5.84 6.36 -9.59
N LYS A 65 5.94 5.19 -10.21
CA LYS A 65 6.15 5.07 -11.66
C LYS A 65 4.93 5.46 -12.49
N GLY A 66 3.80 5.82 -11.85
CA GLY A 66 2.55 6.11 -12.55
C GLY A 66 2.00 4.92 -13.32
N LYS A 67 2.55 3.70 -13.08
CA LYS A 67 2.10 2.45 -13.71
C LYS A 67 0.84 1.88 -13.05
N TYR A 68 0.26 2.62 -12.11
CA TYR A 68 -1.07 2.35 -11.60
C TYR A 68 -2.09 2.69 -12.69
N ASN A 69 -2.35 1.72 -13.58
CA ASN A 69 -3.51 1.78 -14.47
C ASN A 69 -4.75 1.54 -13.60
N GLU A 70 -5.69 2.49 -13.60
CA GLU A 70 -7.03 2.39 -12.98
C GLU A 70 -7.92 1.28 -13.59
N GLU A 71 -7.34 0.32 -14.32
CA GLU A 71 -8.05 -0.78 -14.98
C GLU A 71 -8.39 -1.90 -13.98
N GLY A 72 -9.36 -1.61 -13.12
CA GLY A 72 -10.39 -2.59 -12.76
C GLY A 72 -10.09 -3.64 -11.69
N LYS A 73 -9.14 -3.43 -10.77
CA LYS A 73 -8.94 -4.33 -9.62
C LYS A 73 -8.86 -3.59 -8.29
N PHE A 74 -10.01 -3.13 -7.81
CA PHE A 74 -10.34 -2.97 -6.39
C PHE A 74 -11.82 -3.32 -6.22
#